data_AF-A0A1J5N201-F1
#
_entry.id   AF-A0A1J5N201-F1
#
_cell.length_a   1.000
_cell.length_b   1.000
_cell.length_c   1.000
_cell.angle_alpha   90.00
_cell.angle_beta   90.00
_cell.angle_gamma   90.00
#
_symmetry.space_group_name_H-M   'P 1'
#
loop_
_entity.id
_entity.type
_entity.pdbx_description
1 polymer ?
#
loop_
_entity_poly.entity_id
_entity_poly.type
_entity_poly.pdbx_seq_one_letter_code
_entity_poly.pdbx_strand_id
1 'polypeptide(L)'
;MLKTMKKAAVLAGVLFLLASCVERQQNTHRLVKDEATGYSYGAAKSGEFVADPAMFRNSKLKLRIRNTTGDPALDIHAFRDQLEAAYGDVGYTITHGDDFGILLDVNIRYFGQATEMLPAEYTFLGAAAGGVVGAAPGIQNGRGADAVTGAAAGTVMGAALSEILRNYATEETFIIISSVTMATVMPEHVEDEKTISFVTGKKIREKKTNFKGFRSRETVELAVYAGGFRADKSDIIDEVRARHLRILKDII
;
A
#
# COMPACT_ATOMS: atom_id res chain seq x y z
N MET A 1 38.79 -21.32 -29.62
CA MET A 1 37.48 -21.94 -29.32
C MET A 1 37.40 -22.59 -27.93
N LEU A 2 38.41 -23.35 -27.47
CA LEU A 2 38.33 -24.06 -26.19
C LEU A 2 38.23 -23.14 -24.94
N LYS A 3 38.88 -21.97 -24.95
CA LYS A 3 38.83 -20.98 -23.85
C LYS A 3 37.48 -20.26 -23.73
N THR A 4 36.76 -20.05 -24.84
CA THR A 4 35.45 -19.39 -24.83
C THR A 4 34.34 -20.33 -24.36
N MET A 5 34.40 -21.63 -24.70
CA MET A 5 33.46 -22.63 -24.19
C MET A 5 33.60 -22.86 -22.68
N LYS A 6 34.82 -22.86 -22.13
CA LYS A 6 35.03 -22.97 -20.67
C LYS A 6 34.44 -21.78 -19.90
N LYS A 7 34.53 -20.56 -20.44
CA LYS A 7 33.93 -19.37 -19.82
C LYS A 7 32.40 -19.40 -19.86
N ALA A 8 31.81 -19.87 -20.97
CA ALA A 8 30.35 -20.02 -21.09
C ALA A 8 29.80 -21.09 -20.13
N ALA A 9 30.49 -22.22 -19.98
CA ALA A 9 30.10 -23.28 -19.04
C ALA A 9 30.16 -22.83 -17.57
N VAL A 10 31.19 -22.06 -17.19
CA VAL A 10 31.30 -21.50 -15.83
C VAL A 10 30.20 -20.45 -15.59
N LEU A 11 29.89 -19.60 -16.57
CA LEU A 11 28.83 -18.60 -16.44
C LEU A 11 27.44 -19.26 -16.30
N ALA A 12 27.16 -20.31 -17.09
CA ALA A 12 25.92 -21.07 -17.00
C ALA A 12 25.80 -21.81 -15.66
N GLY A 13 26.91 -22.39 -15.15
CA GLY A 13 26.93 -23.05 -13.84
C GLY A 13 26.67 -22.09 -12.67
N VAL A 14 27.21 -20.87 -12.73
CA VAL A 14 26.96 -19.82 -11.72
C VAL A 14 25.51 -19.33 -11.77
N LEU A 15 24.93 -19.19 -12.97
CA LEU A 15 23.50 -18.85 -13.13
C LEU A 15 22.56 -19.93 -12.55
N PHE A 16 22.88 -21.21 -12.74
CA PHE A 16 22.11 -22.32 -12.15
C PHE A 16 22.25 -22.39 -10.61
N LEU A 17 23.44 -22.12 -10.07
CA LEU A 17 23.67 -22.08 -8.63
C LEU A 17 22.97 -20.88 -7.96
N LEU A 18 22.92 -19.71 -8.63
CA LEU A 18 22.18 -18.56 -8.14
C LEU A 18 20.66 -18.76 -8.23
N ALA A 19 20.16 -19.45 -9.25
CA ALA A 19 18.74 -19.81 -9.34
C ALA A 19 18.31 -20.78 -8.22
N SER A 20 19.18 -21.72 -7.84
CA SER A 20 18.89 -22.74 -6.82
C SER A 20 18.85 -22.21 -5.38
N CYS A 21 19.43 -21.03 -5.12
CA CYS A 21 19.33 -20.37 -3.80
C CYS A 21 18.08 -19.49 -3.65
N VAL A 22 17.42 -19.10 -4.75
CA VAL A 22 16.23 -18.24 -4.71
C VAL A 22 14.96 -19.03 -4.37
N GLU A 23 14.93 -20.32 -4.69
CA GLU A 23 13.71 -21.14 -4.57
C GLU A 23 13.44 -21.66 -3.15
N ARG A 24 14.46 -21.66 -2.27
CA ARG A 24 14.36 -22.26 -0.93
C ARG A 24 14.13 -21.29 0.22
N GLN A 25 14.12 -19.99 -0.07
CA GLN A 25 13.82 -18.95 0.92
C GLN A 25 12.48 -18.27 0.58
N GLN A 26 11.49 -19.07 0.18
CA GLN A 26 10.10 -18.61 0.17
C GLN A 26 9.65 -18.44 1.62
N ASN A 27 9.57 -17.18 2.03
CA ASN A 27 9.24 -16.74 3.38
C ASN A 27 7.82 -17.21 3.79
N THR A 28 7.74 -18.42 4.32
CA THR A 28 6.59 -18.95 5.05
C THR A 28 6.27 -18.15 6.33
N HIS A 29 7.10 -17.16 6.69
CA HIS A 29 6.96 -16.35 7.90
C HIS A 29 5.93 -15.21 7.80
N ARG A 30 5.23 -15.04 6.69
CA ARG A 30 4.23 -13.95 6.52
C ARG A 30 2.79 -14.42 6.51
N LEU A 31 2.58 -15.72 6.40
CA LEU A 31 1.28 -16.33 6.56
C LEU A 31 1.20 -16.84 7.98
N VAL A 32 0.22 -16.37 8.72
CA VAL A 32 -0.08 -16.95 10.01
C VAL A 32 -1.17 -17.98 9.77
N LYS A 33 -0.85 -19.22 10.16
CA LYS A 33 -1.76 -20.35 10.06
C LYS A 33 -2.49 -20.50 11.38
N ASP A 34 -3.80 -20.57 11.33
CA ASP A 34 -4.60 -21.02 12.45
C ASP A 34 -4.74 -22.54 12.38
N GLU A 35 -4.12 -23.21 13.34
CA GLU A 35 -4.11 -24.68 13.42
C GLU A 35 -5.48 -25.27 13.77
N ALA A 36 -6.37 -24.49 14.41
CA ALA A 36 -7.70 -24.96 14.78
C ALA A 36 -8.66 -24.98 13.58
N THR A 37 -8.56 -23.98 12.71
CA THR A 37 -9.45 -23.80 11.55
C THR A 37 -8.83 -24.25 10.23
N GLY A 38 -7.49 -24.35 10.17
CA GLY A 38 -6.75 -24.60 8.94
C GLY A 38 -6.66 -23.37 8.02
N TYR A 39 -7.05 -22.20 8.51
CA TYR A 39 -7.01 -20.94 7.74
C TYR A 39 -5.60 -20.40 7.71
N SER A 40 -5.19 -19.91 6.55
CA SER A 40 -3.98 -19.09 6.40
C SER A 40 -4.39 -17.67 6.08
N TYR A 41 -3.79 -16.72 6.80
CA TYR A 41 -4.07 -15.30 6.62
C TYR A 41 -2.78 -14.49 6.52
N GLY A 42 -2.86 -13.37 5.82
CA GLY A 42 -1.76 -12.45 5.69
C GLY A 42 -2.21 -11.06 5.27
N ALA A 43 -1.27 -10.14 5.35
CA ALA A 43 -1.45 -8.78 4.89
C ALA A 43 -0.15 -8.24 4.29
N ALA A 44 -0.30 -7.29 3.37
CA ALA A 44 0.77 -6.68 2.62
C ALA A 44 0.51 -5.17 2.53
N LYS A 45 1.49 -4.36 2.95
CA LYS A 45 1.42 -2.89 2.86
C LYS A 45 2.63 -2.33 2.09
N SER A 46 2.40 -1.38 1.18
CA SER A 46 3.48 -0.80 0.35
C SER A 46 4.38 0.17 1.09
N GLY A 47 3.95 0.64 2.25
CA GLY A 47 4.65 1.59 3.09
C GLY A 47 4.02 1.66 4.47
N GLU A 48 4.39 2.67 5.23
CA GLU A 48 3.90 2.91 6.58
C GLU A 48 3.84 4.41 6.81
N PHE A 49 2.75 4.87 7.43
CA PHE A 49 2.70 6.24 7.93
C PHE A 49 3.42 6.28 9.27
N VAL A 50 4.21 7.33 9.47
CA VAL A 50 4.68 7.70 10.81
C VAL A 50 3.95 8.98 11.15
N ALA A 51 2.84 8.84 11.88
CA ALA A 51 1.97 9.93 12.27
C ALA A 51 1.65 9.81 13.76
N ASP A 52 1.50 10.96 14.42
CA ASP A 52 0.98 11.07 15.77
C ASP A 52 0.20 12.39 15.85
N PRO A 53 -0.96 12.45 16.55
CA PRO A 53 -1.74 13.68 16.67
C PRO A 53 -0.93 14.90 17.09
N ALA A 54 0.08 14.74 17.97
CA ALA A 54 0.93 15.80 18.48
C ALA A 54 1.89 16.39 17.43
N MET A 55 2.15 15.67 16.34
CA MET A 55 2.97 16.18 15.23
C MET A 55 2.23 17.23 14.38
N PHE A 56 0.90 17.35 14.53
CA PHE A 56 0.07 18.23 13.72
C PHE A 56 -0.41 19.45 14.52
N ARG A 57 -0.24 20.65 13.95
CA ARG A 57 -0.80 21.88 14.53
C ARG A 57 -2.34 21.84 14.61
N ASN A 58 -2.96 21.15 13.65
CA ASN A 58 -4.39 20.88 13.62
C ASN A 58 -4.56 19.35 13.54
N SER A 59 -4.80 18.72 14.69
CA SER A 59 -5.04 17.27 14.81
C SER A 59 -6.47 16.86 14.46
N LYS A 60 -7.27 17.78 13.87
CA LYS A 60 -8.60 17.44 13.37
C LYS A 60 -8.47 16.53 12.15
N LEU A 61 -9.01 15.33 12.28
CA LEU A 61 -9.00 14.28 11.28
C LEU A 61 -10.36 14.19 10.59
N LYS A 62 -10.36 14.34 9.27
CA LYS A 62 -11.51 14.00 8.42
C LYS A 62 -11.27 12.62 7.82
N LEU A 63 -12.13 11.67 8.15
CA LEU A 63 -12.12 10.34 7.55
C LEU A 63 -13.05 10.31 6.33
N ARG A 64 -12.51 9.88 5.20
CA ARG A 64 -13.30 9.59 3.99
C ARG A 64 -13.09 8.13 3.61
N ILE A 65 -14.18 7.37 3.56
CA ILE A 65 -14.14 5.99 3.08
C ILE A 65 -14.91 5.91 1.78
N ARG A 66 -14.30 5.27 0.79
CA ARG A 66 -14.86 5.05 -0.53
C ARG A 66 -14.85 3.56 -0.84
N ASN A 67 -15.95 3.06 -1.39
CA ASN A 67 -16.04 1.71 -1.92
C ASN A 67 -16.16 1.82 -3.45
N THR A 68 -15.07 1.51 -4.14
CA THR A 68 -15.02 1.46 -5.61
C THR A 68 -15.12 0.04 -6.16
N THR A 69 -15.37 -0.95 -5.29
CA THR A 69 -15.52 -2.36 -5.69
C THR A 69 -16.86 -2.65 -6.38
N GLY A 70 -17.89 -1.83 -6.08
CA GLY A 70 -19.25 -2.08 -6.51
C GLY A 70 -20.02 -3.11 -5.67
N ASP A 71 -19.38 -3.73 -4.66
CA ASP A 71 -20.04 -4.69 -3.77
C ASP A 71 -20.78 -3.96 -2.62
N PRO A 72 -22.12 -4.07 -2.52
CA PRO A 72 -22.90 -3.45 -1.45
C PRO A 72 -22.77 -4.17 -0.09
N ALA A 73 -22.18 -5.36 -0.04
CA ALA A 73 -22.06 -6.16 1.18
C ALA A 73 -21.05 -5.59 2.19
N LEU A 74 -20.32 -4.53 1.83
CA LEU A 74 -19.43 -3.82 2.75
C LEU A 74 -20.19 -2.67 3.41
N ASP A 75 -20.50 -2.81 4.69
CA ASP A 75 -21.10 -1.73 5.50
C ASP A 75 -20.05 -0.64 5.79
N ILE A 76 -20.00 0.36 4.91
CA ILE A 76 -19.08 1.50 5.02
C ILE A 76 -19.38 2.35 6.27
N HIS A 77 -20.63 2.36 6.74
CA HIS A 77 -21.02 3.18 7.88
C HIS A 77 -20.48 2.59 9.17
N ALA A 78 -20.77 1.32 9.44
CA ALA A 78 -20.21 0.62 10.59
C ALA A 78 -18.67 0.61 10.56
N PHE A 79 -18.08 0.45 9.38
CA PHE A 79 -16.63 0.51 9.19
C PHE A 79 -16.04 1.88 9.52
N ARG A 80 -16.73 2.97 9.13
CA ARG A 80 -16.35 4.34 9.47
C ARG A 80 -16.38 4.57 10.97
N ASP A 81 -17.50 4.24 11.60
CA ASP A 81 -17.70 4.50 13.03
C ASP A 81 -16.62 3.82 13.87
N GLN A 82 -16.22 2.60 13.49
CA GLN A 82 -15.17 1.85 14.17
C GLN A 82 -13.76 2.44 13.99
N LEU A 83 -13.48 3.06 12.84
CA LEU A 83 -12.21 3.74 12.60
C LEU A 83 -12.17 5.12 13.28
N GLU A 84 -13.27 5.87 13.22
CA GLU A 84 -13.38 7.16 13.91
C GLU A 84 -13.24 7.01 15.43
N ALA A 85 -13.86 5.97 16.00
CA ALA A 85 -13.68 5.64 17.42
C ALA A 85 -12.21 5.35 17.74
N ALA A 86 -11.55 4.47 16.96
CA ALA A 86 -10.16 4.09 17.20
C ALA A 86 -9.20 5.30 17.09
N TYR A 87 -9.36 6.14 16.08
CA TYR A 87 -8.52 7.34 15.94
C TYR A 87 -8.83 8.40 17.01
N GLY A 88 -10.09 8.48 17.46
CA GLY A 88 -10.48 9.28 18.62
C GLY A 88 -9.74 8.85 19.88
N ASP A 89 -9.65 7.55 20.13
CA ASP A 89 -8.95 6.97 21.29
C ASP A 89 -7.44 7.24 21.25
N VAL A 90 -6.83 7.32 20.06
CA VAL A 90 -5.42 7.72 19.87
C VAL A 90 -5.19 9.21 20.15
N GLY A 91 -6.23 10.04 20.05
CA GLY A 91 -6.16 11.48 20.36
C GLY A 91 -6.44 12.42 19.18
N TYR A 92 -6.89 11.89 18.03
CA TYR A 92 -7.38 12.72 16.93
C TYR A 92 -8.75 13.33 17.25
N THR A 93 -8.98 14.57 16.81
CA THR A 93 -10.33 15.16 16.88
C THR A 93 -11.08 14.86 15.59
N ILE A 94 -12.06 13.96 15.62
CA ILE A 94 -12.83 13.61 14.43
C ILE A 94 -13.72 14.78 13.99
N THR A 95 -13.74 15.06 12.70
CA THR A 95 -14.57 16.11 12.10
C THR A 95 -15.18 15.66 10.78
N HIS A 96 -16.43 16.04 10.56
CA HIS A 96 -17.12 15.84 9.28
C HIS A 96 -17.18 17.13 8.45
N GLY A 97 -16.81 18.27 9.05
CA GLY A 97 -16.82 19.59 8.41
C GLY A 97 -15.62 19.85 7.49
N ASP A 98 -15.45 21.11 7.09
CA ASP A 98 -14.37 21.54 6.19
C ASP A 98 -13.16 22.15 6.92
N ASP A 99 -13.22 22.21 8.25
CA ASP A 99 -12.12 22.53 9.14
C ASP A 99 -11.45 21.24 9.63
N PHE A 100 -10.44 20.80 8.89
CA PHE A 100 -9.60 19.66 9.22
C PHE A 100 -8.15 19.95 8.85
N GLY A 101 -7.21 19.43 9.63
CA GLY A 101 -5.78 19.49 9.32
C GLY A 101 -5.30 18.28 8.54
N ILE A 102 -6.00 17.15 8.70
CA ILE A 102 -5.62 15.85 8.15
C ILE A 102 -6.84 15.24 7.46
N LEU A 103 -6.65 14.76 6.23
CA LEU A 103 -7.60 13.94 5.51
C LEU A 103 -7.01 12.53 5.40
N LEU A 104 -7.70 11.55 5.98
CA LEU A 104 -7.43 10.14 5.71
C LEU A 104 -8.51 9.63 4.76
N ASP A 105 -8.09 9.24 3.55
CA ASP A 105 -8.96 8.71 2.51
C ASP A 105 -8.67 7.22 2.30
N VAL A 106 -9.58 6.38 2.74
CA VAL A 106 -9.52 4.92 2.57
C VAL A 106 -10.38 4.55 1.37
N ASN A 107 -9.76 4.17 0.27
CA ASN A 107 -10.46 3.70 -0.92
C ASN A 107 -10.32 2.19 -1.09
N ILE A 108 -11.41 1.45 -0.93
CA ILE A 108 -11.45 0.01 -1.17
C ILE A 108 -11.67 -0.20 -2.67
N ARG A 109 -10.65 -0.76 -3.31
CA ARG A 109 -10.54 -0.92 -4.77
C ARG A 109 -10.95 -2.30 -5.25
N TYR A 110 -10.65 -3.31 -4.44
CA TYR A 110 -11.02 -4.68 -4.74
C TYR A 110 -11.51 -5.38 -3.48
N PHE A 111 -12.56 -6.17 -3.62
CA PHE A 111 -13.10 -7.05 -2.60
C PHE A 111 -13.67 -8.28 -3.32
N GLY A 112 -13.09 -9.46 -3.11
CA GLY A 112 -13.54 -10.65 -3.81
C GLY A 112 -12.58 -11.84 -3.72
N GLN A 113 -12.88 -12.88 -4.49
CA GLN A 113 -12.02 -14.06 -4.62
C GLN A 113 -10.74 -13.69 -5.36
N ALA A 114 -9.60 -14.16 -4.87
CA ALA A 114 -8.34 -13.84 -5.49
C ALA A 114 -8.22 -14.52 -6.86
N THR A 115 -7.92 -13.76 -7.90
CA THR A 115 -7.72 -14.29 -9.25
C THR A 115 -6.24 -14.22 -9.64
N GLU A 116 -5.82 -15.05 -10.59
CA GLU A 116 -4.44 -15.09 -11.09
C GLU A 116 -4.00 -13.75 -11.72
N MET A 117 -4.95 -12.89 -12.08
CA MET A 117 -4.67 -11.59 -12.71
C MET A 117 -4.36 -10.47 -11.72
N LEU A 118 -4.68 -10.63 -10.42
CA LEU A 118 -4.49 -9.57 -9.43
C LEU A 118 -3.02 -9.11 -9.30
N PRO A 119 -2.00 -9.99 -9.30
CA PRO A 119 -0.61 -9.55 -9.27
C PRO A 119 -0.19 -8.77 -10.52
N ALA A 120 -0.82 -9.02 -11.68
CA ALA A 120 -0.56 -8.29 -12.92
C ALA A 120 -1.26 -6.93 -12.95
N GLU A 121 -2.45 -6.82 -12.34
CA GLU A 121 -3.23 -5.59 -12.27
C GLU A 121 -2.70 -4.61 -11.20
N TYR A 122 -2.21 -5.14 -10.08
CA TYR A 122 -1.71 -4.35 -8.97
C TYR A 122 -0.18 -4.46 -8.88
N THR A 123 0.51 -3.44 -9.39
CA THR A 123 1.98 -3.41 -9.47
C THR A 123 2.68 -3.64 -8.14
N PHE A 124 2.11 -3.21 -7.01
CA PHE A 124 2.68 -3.46 -5.68
C PHE A 124 2.59 -4.92 -5.24
N LEU A 125 1.61 -5.67 -5.76
CA LEU A 125 1.49 -7.12 -5.60
C LEU A 125 2.45 -7.86 -6.57
N GLY A 126 2.55 -7.40 -7.82
CA GLY A 126 3.38 -7.99 -8.87
C GLY A 126 4.89 -7.79 -8.70
N ALA A 127 5.33 -6.61 -8.25
CA ALA A 127 6.75 -6.26 -8.08
C ALA A 127 7.50 -7.14 -7.08
N ALA A 128 6.78 -7.96 -6.32
CA ALA A 128 7.33 -8.84 -5.31
C ALA A 128 7.08 -10.34 -5.56
N ALA A 129 6.42 -10.71 -6.67
CA ALA A 129 6.29 -12.09 -7.14
C ALA A 129 7.38 -12.47 -8.17
N GLY A 130 7.95 -11.48 -8.87
CA GLY A 130 9.12 -11.64 -9.74
C GLY A 130 10.20 -10.64 -9.33
N GLY A 131 11.24 -11.12 -8.66
CA GLY A 131 12.38 -10.28 -8.28
C GLY A 131 12.89 -9.48 -9.48
N VAL A 132 13.05 -8.17 -9.27
CA VAL A 132 13.45 -7.15 -10.24
C VAL A 132 12.32 -6.70 -11.18
N VAL A 133 11.46 -5.79 -10.68
CA VAL A 133 10.89 -4.72 -11.51
C VAL A 133 11.53 -3.40 -11.08
N GLY A 134 12.84 -3.31 -11.29
CA GLY A 134 13.52 -2.04 -11.34
C GLY A 134 13.33 -1.45 -12.74
N ALA A 135 12.73 -0.25 -12.79
CA ALA A 135 12.53 0.62 -13.95
C ALA A 135 11.33 0.32 -14.87
N ALA A 136 10.18 0.93 -14.55
CA ALA A 136 9.24 1.40 -15.55
C ALA A 136 9.54 2.89 -15.88
N PRO A 137 9.14 3.40 -17.05
CA PRO A 137 9.98 4.22 -17.92
C PRO A 137 10.04 5.70 -17.51
N GLY A 138 11.24 6.14 -17.19
CA GLY A 138 11.58 7.55 -16.97
C GLY A 138 12.98 7.89 -17.46
N ILE A 139 13.47 7.23 -18.53
CA ILE A 139 14.70 7.63 -19.22
C ILE A 139 14.30 8.41 -20.48
N GLN A 140 13.83 9.63 -20.26
CA GLN A 140 14.03 10.70 -21.22
C GLN A 140 14.75 11.79 -20.43
N ASN A 141 16.02 12.04 -20.80
CA ASN A 141 16.92 13.05 -20.25
C ASN A 141 17.95 12.57 -19.20
N GLY A 142 18.80 11.61 -19.57
CA GLY A 142 20.27 11.75 -19.47
C GLY A 142 20.92 12.17 -18.14
N ARG A 143 20.31 11.96 -16.98
CA ARG A 143 20.93 12.23 -15.66
C ARG A 143 20.89 10.97 -14.80
N GLY A 144 21.98 10.20 -14.85
CA GLY A 144 22.15 8.91 -14.16
C GLY A 144 22.37 8.98 -12.65
N ALA A 145 21.90 10.04 -11.98
CA ALA A 145 22.10 10.23 -10.53
C ALA A 145 20.79 10.22 -9.71
N ASP A 146 19.61 10.35 -10.33
CA ASP A 146 18.31 10.37 -9.61
C ASP A 146 17.57 9.01 -9.66
N ALA A 147 18.18 7.98 -10.24
CA ALA A 147 17.59 6.64 -10.29
C ALA A 147 17.66 5.86 -8.95
N VAL A 148 18.37 6.40 -7.95
CA VAL A 148 18.63 5.72 -6.66
C VAL A 148 17.73 6.25 -5.54
N THR A 149 17.14 7.44 -5.68
CA THR A 149 16.31 8.08 -4.63
C THR A 149 14.83 7.71 -4.67
N GLY A 150 14.40 6.89 -5.64
CA GLY A 150 13.04 6.33 -5.70
C GLY A 150 12.93 4.86 -5.26
N ALA A 151 14.03 4.25 -4.83
CA ALA A 151 14.13 2.81 -4.55
C ALA A 151 14.04 2.45 -3.05
N ALA A 152 13.52 3.35 -2.22
CA ALA A 152 13.40 3.16 -0.77
C ALA A 152 11.93 3.05 -0.33
N ALA A 153 11.18 2.10 -0.90
CA ALA A 153 9.90 1.65 -0.32
C ALA A 153 9.51 0.26 -0.85
N GLY A 154 9.63 -0.76 0.00
CA GLY A 154 8.67 -1.86 0.03
C GLY A 154 8.81 -3.03 -0.97
N THR A 155 10.00 -3.60 -1.17
CA THR A 155 10.12 -4.87 -1.92
C THR A 155 10.03 -6.10 -1.01
N VAL A 156 8.83 -6.49 -0.54
CA VAL A 156 8.69 -7.84 0.05
C VAL A 156 7.32 -8.56 -0.05
N MET A 157 6.31 -8.05 -0.74
CA MET A 157 4.91 -8.48 -0.53
C MET A 157 4.41 -9.72 -1.32
N GLY A 158 4.92 -9.98 -2.52
CA GLY A 158 4.32 -10.91 -3.49
C GLY A 158 4.52 -12.38 -3.17
N ALA A 159 5.60 -12.75 -2.48
CA ALA A 159 5.86 -14.15 -2.11
C ALA A 159 4.73 -14.77 -1.27
N ALA A 160 4.10 -13.99 -0.38
CA ALA A 160 3.05 -14.50 0.52
C ALA A 160 1.69 -14.66 -0.18
N LEU A 161 1.31 -13.70 -1.04
CA LEU A 161 0.10 -13.82 -1.85
C LEU A 161 0.24 -14.94 -2.90
N SER A 162 1.39 -15.02 -3.59
CA SER A 162 1.66 -16.11 -4.52
C SER A 162 1.67 -17.47 -3.85
N GLU A 163 2.12 -17.56 -2.58
CA GLU A 163 2.05 -18.80 -1.82
C GLU A 163 0.61 -19.19 -1.47
N ILE A 164 -0.26 -18.26 -1.07
CA ILE A 164 -1.68 -18.57 -0.85
C ILE A 164 -2.34 -18.97 -2.16
N LEU A 165 -2.16 -18.19 -3.23
CA LEU A 165 -2.71 -18.50 -4.55
C LEU A 165 -2.21 -19.85 -5.11
N ARG A 166 -1.03 -20.30 -4.68
CA ARG A 166 -0.45 -21.59 -5.07
C ARG A 166 -0.93 -22.74 -4.19
N ASN A 167 -1.02 -22.52 -2.88
CA ASN A 167 -1.35 -23.55 -1.90
C ASN A 167 -2.86 -23.75 -1.74
N TYR A 168 -3.66 -22.73 -2.07
CA TYR A 168 -5.11 -22.74 -2.08
C TYR A 168 -5.59 -22.47 -3.49
N ALA A 169 -6.69 -23.10 -3.90
CA ALA A 169 -7.34 -22.71 -5.14
C ALA A 169 -7.74 -21.22 -5.04
N THR A 170 -7.63 -20.49 -6.14
CA THR A 170 -8.11 -19.11 -6.29
C THR A 170 -9.56 -18.94 -5.78
N GLU A 171 -10.36 -19.99 -5.94
CA GLU A 171 -11.76 -20.06 -5.49
C GLU A 171 -11.91 -20.04 -3.95
N GLU A 172 -10.90 -20.46 -3.20
CA GLU A 172 -10.90 -20.57 -1.73
C GLU A 172 -10.13 -19.43 -1.05
N THR A 173 -9.65 -18.46 -1.83
CA THR A 173 -8.89 -17.32 -1.32
C THR A 173 -9.70 -16.04 -1.49
N PHE A 174 -9.83 -15.26 -0.42
CA PHE A 174 -10.41 -13.92 -0.46
C PHE A 174 -9.36 -12.85 -0.23
N ILE A 175 -9.52 -11.72 -0.92
CA ILE A 175 -8.62 -10.57 -0.81
C ILE A 175 -9.38 -9.26 -0.86
N ILE A 176 -8.92 -8.32 -0.03
CA ILE A 176 -9.31 -6.92 -0.02
C ILE A 176 -8.10 -6.10 -0.38
N ILE A 177 -8.24 -5.22 -1.37
CA ILE A 177 -7.21 -4.26 -1.76
C ILE A 177 -7.77 -2.86 -1.53
N SER A 178 -7.03 -2.06 -0.77
CA SER A 178 -7.38 -0.67 -0.48
C SER A 178 -6.19 0.25 -0.64
N SER A 179 -6.43 1.42 -1.20
CA SER A 179 -5.47 2.53 -1.19
C SER A 179 -5.83 3.45 -0.04
N VAL A 180 -4.91 3.63 0.91
CA VAL A 180 -5.05 4.54 2.04
C VAL A 180 -4.20 5.76 1.76
N THR A 181 -4.81 6.93 1.67
CA THR A 181 -4.11 8.18 1.42
C THR A 181 -4.25 9.09 2.62
N MET A 182 -3.13 9.46 3.24
CA MET A 182 -3.08 10.52 4.24
C MET A 182 -2.63 11.81 3.57
N ALA A 183 -3.37 12.89 3.80
CA ALA A 183 -3.02 14.21 3.29
C ALA A 183 -3.15 15.27 4.38
N THR A 184 -2.15 16.16 4.46
CA THR A 184 -2.18 17.31 5.38
C THR A 184 -2.60 18.56 4.63
N VAL A 185 -3.53 19.32 5.19
CA VAL A 185 -4.04 20.54 4.56
C VAL A 185 -3.01 21.65 4.66
N MET A 186 -2.83 22.39 3.56
CA MET A 186 -1.99 23.59 3.58
C MET A 186 -2.71 24.67 4.40
N PRO A 187 -2.09 25.27 5.43
CA PRO A 187 -2.74 26.29 6.22
C PRO A 187 -3.16 27.46 5.32
N GLU A 188 -4.38 27.97 5.51
CA GLU A 188 -4.94 29.09 4.72
C GLU A 188 -4.11 30.37 4.83
N HIS A 189 -3.26 30.49 5.86
CA HIS A 189 -2.30 31.57 6.05
C HIS A 189 -0.91 30.98 6.28
N VAL A 190 -0.24 30.59 5.21
CA VAL A 190 1.22 30.71 5.21
C VAL A 190 1.46 32.20 5.03
N GLU A 191 1.76 32.92 6.11
CA GLU A 191 2.37 34.24 5.97
C GLU A 191 3.52 34.10 4.98
N ASP A 192 3.35 34.76 3.84
CA ASP A 192 4.25 34.84 2.71
C ASP A 192 5.65 34.29 3.02
N GLU A 193 5.98 33.10 2.50
CA GLU A 193 7.38 32.85 2.16
C GLU A 193 7.69 33.82 1.02
N LYS A 194 7.97 35.09 1.37
CA LYS A 194 8.45 36.13 0.47
C LYS A 194 9.80 35.64 -0.02
N THR A 195 9.79 34.78 -1.03
CA THR A 195 10.95 34.56 -1.87
C THR A 195 11.11 35.85 -2.66
N ILE A 196 11.81 36.80 -2.04
CA ILE A 196 12.32 37.97 -2.74
C ILE A 196 13.39 37.42 -3.67
N SER A 197 13.01 37.14 -4.92
CA SER A 197 13.97 37.01 -6.00
C SER A 197 14.66 38.37 -6.13
N PHE A 198 15.84 38.49 -5.51
CA PHE A 198 16.69 39.68 -5.59
C PHE A 198 17.20 39.97 -7.02
N VAL A 199 16.82 39.16 -8.02
CA VAL A 199 17.36 39.22 -9.38
C VAL A 199 16.39 39.84 -10.39
N THR A 200 15.06 39.87 -10.14
CA THR A 200 14.11 40.28 -11.22
C THR A 200 12.94 41.16 -10.80
N GLY A 201 12.72 41.46 -9.51
CA GLY A 201 11.69 42.42 -9.08
C GLY A 201 10.24 42.08 -9.48
N LYS A 202 9.98 40.88 -10.02
CA LYS A 202 8.65 40.48 -10.51
C LYS A 202 7.83 39.88 -9.37
N LYS A 203 6.73 40.55 -9.02
CA LYS A 203 5.67 39.98 -8.18
C LYS A 203 5.07 38.75 -8.86
N ILE A 204 5.17 37.59 -8.23
CA ILE A 204 4.47 36.38 -8.65
C ILE A 204 2.99 36.57 -8.28
N ARG A 205 2.11 36.58 -9.28
CA ARG A 205 0.65 36.58 -9.07
C ARG A 205 0.21 35.16 -8.76
N GLU A 206 -0.33 34.94 -7.57
CA GLU A 206 -0.99 33.68 -7.22
C GLU A 206 -2.23 33.45 -8.09
N LYS A 207 -2.37 32.21 -8.57
CA LYS A 207 -3.63 31.74 -9.14
C LYS A 207 -4.61 31.50 -8.00
N LYS A 208 -5.68 32.30 -7.94
CA LYS A 208 -6.85 31.97 -7.13
C LYS A 208 -7.46 30.69 -7.69
N THR A 209 -7.23 29.57 -7.00
CA THR A 209 -7.93 28.32 -7.26
C THR A 209 -8.95 28.10 -6.15
N ASN A 210 -10.12 27.57 -6.49
CA ASN A 210 -11.19 27.29 -5.51
C ASN A 210 -10.93 26.01 -4.68
N PHE A 211 -9.72 25.44 -4.76
CA PHE A 211 -9.38 24.18 -4.11
C PHE A 211 -8.46 24.43 -2.92
N LYS A 212 -8.78 23.84 -1.76
CA LYS A 212 -7.82 23.76 -0.65
C LYS A 212 -6.66 22.86 -1.08
N GLY A 213 -5.44 23.41 -1.08
CA GLY A 213 -4.23 22.66 -1.38
C GLY A 213 -3.87 21.71 -0.24
N PHE A 214 -3.21 20.60 -0.58
CA PHE A 214 -2.58 19.72 0.40
C PHE A 214 -1.08 20.01 0.42
N ARG A 215 -0.50 20.12 1.63
CA ARG A 215 0.93 20.32 1.82
C ARG A 215 1.71 19.04 1.54
N SER A 216 1.19 17.91 2.02
CA SER A 216 1.75 16.59 1.78
C SER A 216 0.63 15.60 1.50
N ARG A 217 0.95 14.59 0.69
CA ARG A 217 0.09 13.45 0.41
C ARG A 217 0.96 12.22 0.31
N GLU A 218 0.64 11.23 1.11
CA GLU A 218 1.28 9.92 1.07
C GLU A 218 0.21 8.85 0.91
N THR A 219 0.48 7.85 0.07
CA THR A 219 -0.45 6.75 -0.20
C THR A 219 0.23 5.43 0.14
N VAL A 220 -0.44 4.65 0.99
CA VAL A 220 -0.09 3.27 1.32
C VAL A 220 -1.13 2.36 0.69
N GLU A 221 -0.67 1.45 -0.17
CA GLU A 221 -1.50 0.36 -0.68
C GLU A 221 -1.50 -0.77 0.35
N LEU A 222 -2.69 -1.27 0.68
CA LEU A 222 -2.92 -2.34 1.63
C LEU A 222 -3.68 -3.46 0.94
N ALA A 223 -3.14 -4.68 1.01
CA ALA A 223 -3.83 -5.90 0.64
C ALA A 223 -3.94 -6.82 1.86
N VAL A 224 -5.15 -7.31 2.14
CA VAL A 224 -5.41 -8.28 3.22
C VAL A 224 -6.08 -9.48 2.60
N TYR A 225 -5.62 -10.68 2.95
CA TYR A 225 -6.07 -11.89 2.31
C TYR A 225 -6.12 -13.07 3.28
N ALA A 226 -6.98 -14.04 2.99
CA ALA A 226 -7.03 -15.32 3.68
C ALA A 226 -7.56 -16.43 2.76
N GLY A 227 -7.19 -17.68 3.06
CA GLY A 227 -7.64 -18.87 2.35
C GLY A 227 -7.54 -20.14 3.19
N GLY A 228 -8.31 -21.18 2.83
CA GLY A 228 -8.40 -22.42 3.60
C GLY A 228 -9.16 -23.53 2.88
N PHE A 229 -8.64 -24.77 2.91
CA PHE A 229 -9.14 -25.93 2.15
C PHE A 229 -10.48 -26.53 2.67
N ARG A 230 -11.06 -25.95 3.73
CA ARG A 230 -12.31 -26.45 4.38
C ARG A 230 -13.12 -25.34 5.05
N ALA A 231 -12.86 -24.09 4.68
CA ALA A 231 -13.50 -22.95 5.31
C ALA A 231 -14.86 -22.66 4.67
N ASP A 232 -15.83 -22.25 5.48
CA ASP A 232 -16.99 -21.58 4.95
C ASP A 232 -16.59 -20.22 4.37
N LYS A 233 -17.13 -19.93 3.18
CA LYS A 233 -16.79 -18.73 2.42
C LYS A 233 -17.09 -17.44 3.21
N SER A 234 -18.18 -17.44 3.97
CA SER A 234 -18.56 -16.34 4.86
C SER A 234 -17.51 -16.06 5.92
N ASP A 235 -16.93 -17.11 6.49
CA ASP A 235 -16.03 -17.01 7.63
C ASP A 235 -14.68 -16.43 7.20
N ILE A 236 -14.17 -16.86 6.03
CA ILE A 236 -12.99 -16.24 5.42
C ILE A 236 -13.26 -14.76 5.13
N ILE A 237 -14.41 -14.44 4.53
CA ILE A 237 -14.77 -13.06 4.19
C ILE A 237 -14.77 -12.17 5.44
N ASP A 238 -15.42 -12.63 6.51
CA ASP A 238 -15.55 -11.85 7.74
C ASP A 238 -14.20 -11.70 8.46
N GLU A 239 -13.35 -12.73 8.44
CA GLU A 239 -11.99 -12.63 8.99
C GLU A 239 -11.12 -11.64 8.19
N VAL A 240 -11.20 -11.67 6.85
CA VAL A 240 -10.45 -10.71 6.02
C VAL A 240 -10.92 -9.27 6.28
N ARG A 241 -12.23 -9.05 6.43
CA ARG A 241 -12.80 -7.74 6.80
C ARG A 241 -12.34 -7.29 8.18
N ALA A 242 -12.44 -8.16 9.18
CA ALA A 242 -12.05 -7.86 10.55
C ALA A 242 -10.56 -7.51 10.65
N ARG A 243 -9.71 -8.23 9.91
CA ARG A 243 -8.27 -7.97 9.83
C ARG A 243 -7.94 -6.68 9.09
N HIS A 244 -8.64 -6.42 7.98
CA HIS A 244 -8.50 -5.16 7.24
C HIS A 244 -8.79 -3.96 8.11
N LEU A 245 -9.91 -4.01 8.85
CA LEU A 245 -10.23 -3.00 9.86
C LEU A 245 -9.15 -2.90 10.95
N ARG A 246 -8.70 -4.02 11.52
CA ARG A 246 -7.68 -4.03 12.58
C ARG A 246 -6.40 -3.33 12.15
N ILE A 247 -5.91 -3.62 10.94
CA ILE A 247 -4.72 -2.98 10.39
C ILE A 247 -4.95 -1.48 10.18
N LEU A 248 -6.12 -1.08 9.71
CA LEU A 248 -6.44 0.33 9.51
C LEU A 248 -6.55 1.12 10.81
N LYS A 249 -7.08 0.52 11.87
CA LYS A 249 -7.13 1.16 13.20
C LYS A 249 -5.74 1.57 13.70
N ASP A 250 -4.71 0.81 13.32
CA ASP A 250 -3.32 1.03 13.74
C ASP A 250 -2.44 1.63 12.63
N ILE A 251 -3.03 2.14 11.53
CA ILE A 251 -2.25 2.61 10.37
C ILE A 251 -1.68 4.02 10.55
N ILE A 252 -2.25 4.82 11.46
CA ILE A 252 -1.84 6.18 11.83
C ILE A 252 -1.86 6.37 13.33
#